data_AF-A0A953PUY6-F1
#
_entry.id   AF-A0A953PUY6-F1
#
_cell.length_a   1.000
_cell.length_b   1.000
_cell.length_c   1.000
_cell.angle_alpha   90.00
_cell.angle_beta   90.00
_cell.angle_gamma   90.00
#
_symmetry.space_group_name_H-M   'P 1'
#
loop_
_entity.id
_entity.type
_entity.pdbx_description
1 polymer ?
#
loop_
_entity_poly.entity_id
_entity_poly.type
_entity_poly.pdbx_seq_one_letter_code
_entity_poly.pdbx_strand_id
1 'polypeptide(L)'
;MGLHVSPAAGAQTVAPPTPSLRENLALVYQEILTAITRLRSNRQSVSDATSFRNQVKGAINAAEAEATRRGYVTEDVRLATFAVVAFLDESILNSQNPIFADWPRMPLQEELFGVHTAGEMYFQCINKLMAKGDAPAVADVLEIFALCLALGYRGRFSLSGQEGIRTILNSVLEKMQRIRGGPRPLAPSWAPPKDAMIRKSYDPWARILGFGALGCTVFALLLFVLFKLVLISGVSGLHAFTISSH
;
A
#
# COMPACT_ATOMS: atom_id res chain seq x y z
N MET A 1 70.04 -16.95 12.88
CA MET A 1 68.99 -17.34 11.92
C MET A 1 67.74 -17.67 12.73
N GLY A 2 66.75 -16.78 12.77
CA GLY A 2 65.55 -16.95 13.61
C GLY A 2 64.74 -15.65 13.64
N LEU A 3 63.98 -15.41 12.57
CA LEU A 3 63.04 -14.29 12.46
C LEU A 3 61.82 -14.60 13.33
N HIS A 4 61.65 -13.87 14.43
CA HIS A 4 60.40 -13.88 15.19
C HIS A 4 59.48 -12.78 14.64
N VAL A 5 58.47 -13.21 13.89
CA VAL A 5 57.45 -12.36 13.27
C VAL A 5 56.52 -11.83 14.36
N SER A 6 56.40 -10.50 14.49
CA SER A 6 55.38 -9.87 15.33
C SER A 6 53.99 -10.09 14.72
N PRO A 7 52.95 -10.39 15.52
CA PRO A 7 51.59 -10.49 14.99
C PRO A 7 51.09 -9.08 14.67
N ALA A 8 50.69 -8.88 13.41
CA ALA A 8 50.03 -7.67 12.97
C ALA A 8 48.73 -7.46 13.77
N ALA A 9 48.62 -6.29 14.40
CA ALA A 9 47.41 -5.83 15.05
C ALA A 9 46.25 -5.90 14.05
N GLY A 10 45.31 -6.81 14.29
CA GLY A 10 44.07 -6.89 13.53
C GLY A 10 43.34 -5.56 13.64
N ALA A 11 43.24 -4.85 12.52
CA ALA A 11 42.38 -3.68 12.41
C ALA A 11 40.96 -4.13 12.73
N GLN A 12 40.47 -3.75 13.92
CA GLN A 12 39.06 -3.89 14.25
C GLN A 12 38.32 -2.97 13.30
N THR A 13 37.73 -3.55 12.26
CA THR A 13 36.76 -2.88 11.39
C THR A 13 35.58 -2.53 12.29
N VAL A 14 35.57 -1.30 12.81
CA VAL A 14 34.42 -0.74 13.50
C VAL A 14 33.27 -0.83 12.52
N ALA A 15 32.32 -1.73 12.81
CA ALA A 15 31.11 -1.86 12.02
C ALA A 15 30.47 -0.46 11.92
N PRO A 16 30.03 -0.01 10.73
CA PRO A 16 29.35 1.26 10.61
C PRO A 16 28.16 1.26 11.59
N PRO A 17 27.88 2.38 12.27
CA PRO A 17 26.76 2.45 13.20
C PRO A 17 25.52 1.96 12.47
N THR A 18 24.94 0.86 12.97
CA THR A 18 23.69 0.34 12.44
C THR A 18 22.70 1.49 12.55
N PRO A 19 22.22 2.06 11.44
CA PRO A 19 21.45 3.27 11.55
C PRO A 19 20.12 2.80 12.16
N SER A 20 19.92 3.13 13.44
CA SER A 20 18.74 2.70 14.19
C SER A 20 17.51 3.00 13.34
N LEU A 21 16.63 2.02 13.23
CA LEU A 21 15.29 2.21 12.69
C LEU A 21 14.67 3.26 13.62
N ARG A 22 14.85 4.55 13.29
CA ARG A 22 14.49 5.66 14.18
C ARG A 22 13.11 5.34 14.72
N GLU A 23 13.01 5.29 16.03
CA GLU A 23 11.82 4.94 16.79
C GLU A 23 10.74 6.00 16.51
N ASN A 24 10.11 5.90 15.35
CA ASN A 24 9.30 6.94 14.73
C ASN A 24 7.91 6.99 15.37
N LEU A 25 7.22 8.12 15.24
CA LEU A 25 5.81 8.31 15.55
C LEU A 25 4.93 7.15 15.08
N ALA A 26 5.19 6.58 13.90
CA ALA A 26 4.48 5.39 13.41
C ALA A 26 4.54 4.18 14.36
N LEU A 27 5.68 3.93 15.01
CA LEU A 27 5.82 2.86 15.98
C LEU A 27 5.06 3.14 17.28
N VAL A 28 4.89 4.42 17.64
CA VAL A 28 4.09 4.81 18.81
C VAL A 28 2.62 4.46 18.60
N TYR A 29 2.11 4.59 17.38
CA TYR A 29 0.70 4.29 17.04
C TYR A 29 0.46 2.85 16.55
N GLN A 30 1.48 1.99 16.54
CA GLN A 30 1.40 0.66 15.93
C GLN A 30 0.28 -0.22 16.50
N GLU A 31 0.05 -0.16 17.82
CA GLU A 31 -0.93 -1.00 18.49
C GLU A 31 -2.34 -0.67 18.02
N ILE A 32 -2.65 0.62 17.91
CA ILE A 32 -3.96 1.11 17.48
C ILE A 32 -4.16 0.79 15.99
N LEU A 33 -3.16 1.04 15.14
CA LEU A 33 -3.20 0.68 13.71
C LEU A 33 -3.41 -0.83 13.52
N THR A 34 -2.75 -1.66 14.33
CA THR A 34 -2.91 -3.12 14.30
C THR A 34 -4.31 -3.54 14.74
N ALA A 35 -4.85 -2.92 15.80
CA ALA A 35 -6.21 -3.19 16.24
C ALA A 35 -7.24 -2.85 15.15
N ILE A 36 -7.10 -1.69 14.49
CA ILE A 36 -7.99 -1.26 13.40
C ILE A 36 -7.91 -2.24 12.22
N THR A 37 -6.72 -2.66 11.80
CA THR A 37 -6.57 -3.59 10.67
C THR A 37 -7.13 -4.98 10.97
N ARG A 38 -6.97 -5.46 12.21
CA ARG A 38 -7.60 -6.71 12.68
C ARG A 38 -9.13 -6.60 12.72
N LEU A 39 -9.65 -5.44 13.12
CA LEU A 39 -11.08 -5.17 13.07
C LEU A 39 -11.61 -5.23 11.63
N ARG A 40 -10.97 -4.51 10.70
CA ARG A 40 -11.36 -4.48 9.27
C ARG A 40 -11.31 -5.84 8.59
N SER A 41 -10.37 -6.70 9.00
CA SER A 41 -10.24 -8.07 8.48
C SER A 41 -11.16 -9.08 9.18
N ASN A 42 -12.05 -8.62 10.07
CA ASN A 42 -12.94 -9.45 10.89
C ASN A 42 -12.17 -10.50 11.72
N ARG A 43 -10.94 -10.18 12.13
CA ARG A 43 -10.03 -11.02 12.94
C ARG A 43 -9.96 -10.58 14.40
N GLN A 44 -10.74 -9.57 14.78
CA GLN A 44 -10.86 -9.09 16.15
C GLN A 44 -12.24 -9.48 16.68
N SER A 45 -12.29 -10.42 17.63
CA SER A 45 -13.55 -10.70 18.34
C SER A 45 -13.79 -9.59 19.36
N VAL A 46 -14.69 -8.67 19.04
CA VAL A 46 -15.20 -7.69 20.00
C VAL A 46 -16.48 -8.26 20.57
N SER A 47 -16.60 -8.35 21.89
CA SER A 47 -17.80 -8.82 22.58
C SER A 47 -18.63 -7.67 23.16
N ASP A 48 -17.99 -6.53 23.44
CA ASP A 48 -18.60 -5.32 23.97
C ASP A 48 -17.95 -4.07 23.35
N ALA A 49 -18.77 -3.25 22.69
CA ALA A 49 -18.32 -2.00 22.07
C ALA A 49 -17.86 -0.97 23.10
N THR A 50 -18.46 -0.95 24.30
CA THR A 50 -18.09 0.03 25.36
C THR A 50 -16.69 -0.27 25.88
N SER A 51 -16.43 -1.53 26.22
CA SER A 51 -15.10 -2.00 26.60
C SER A 51 -14.07 -1.74 25.50
N PHE A 52 -14.41 -2.02 24.24
CA PHE A 52 -13.53 -1.72 23.11
C PHE A 52 -13.22 -0.22 23.00
N ARG A 53 -14.23 0.64 23.11
CA ARG A 53 -14.05 2.10 23.11
C ARG A 53 -13.11 2.57 24.21
N ASN A 54 -13.29 2.06 25.43
CA ASN A 54 -12.44 2.40 26.57
C ASN A 54 -10.99 1.92 26.37
N GLN A 55 -10.80 0.71 25.83
CA GLN A 55 -9.47 0.19 25.50
C GLN A 55 -8.77 1.06 24.45
N VAL A 56 -9.47 1.44 23.38
CA VAL A 56 -8.92 2.30 22.34
C VAL A 56 -8.57 3.69 22.89
N LYS A 57 -9.43 4.29 23.71
CA LYS A 57 -9.12 5.58 24.37
C LYS A 57 -7.90 5.47 25.28
N GLY A 58 -7.75 4.36 26.00
CA GLY A 58 -6.56 4.07 26.80
C GLY A 58 -5.29 3.99 25.94
N ALA A 59 -5.36 3.28 24.82
CA ALA A 59 -4.25 3.15 23.87
C ALA A 59 -3.89 4.50 23.23
N ILE A 60 -4.87 5.33 22.87
CA ILE A 60 -4.66 6.70 22.37
C ILE A 60 -3.90 7.53 23.41
N ASN A 61 -4.37 7.57 24.66
CA ASN A 61 -3.71 8.34 25.72
C ASN A 61 -2.27 7.85 25.96
N ALA A 62 -2.03 6.54 25.91
CA ALA A 62 -0.68 5.98 26.03
C ALA A 62 0.23 6.39 24.87
N ALA A 63 -0.28 6.36 23.63
CA ALA A 63 0.43 6.78 22.44
C ALA A 63 0.75 8.29 22.47
N GLU A 64 -0.19 9.15 22.87
CA GLU A 64 0.04 10.59 22.99
C GLU A 64 1.09 10.92 24.05
N ALA A 65 1.04 10.24 25.20
CA ALA A 65 2.02 10.41 26.26
C ALA A 65 3.42 9.95 25.82
N GLU A 66 3.50 8.83 25.09
CA GLU A 66 4.77 8.33 24.55
C GLU A 66 5.34 9.25 23.45
N ALA A 67 4.51 9.74 22.53
CA ALA A 67 4.95 10.67 21.50
C ALA A 67 5.48 11.98 22.13
N THR A 68 4.80 12.48 23.15
CA THR A 68 5.24 13.67 23.90
C THR A 68 6.57 13.41 24.62
N ARG A 69 6.75 12.25 25.26
CA ARG A 69 8.04 11.85 25.88
C ARG A 69 9.18 11.80 24.87
N ARG A 70 8.90 11.44 23.63
CA ARG A 70 9.87 11.43 22.51
C ARG A 70 10.16 12.82 21.92
N GLY A 71 9.53 13.87 22.45
CA GLY A 71 9.78 15.25 22.04
C GLY A 71 8.98 15.71 20.83
N TYR A 72 7.95 14.97 20.40
CA TYR A 72 7.01 15.48 19.40
C TYR A 72 6.17 16.62 20.00
N VAL A 73 5.98 17.69 19.23
CA VAL A 73 5.17 18.84 19.67
C VAL A 73 3.68 18.45 19.68
N THR A 74 2.92 19.08 20.58
CA THR A 74 1.50 18.76 20.78
C THR A 74 0.66 18.83 19.51
N GLU A 75 0.96 19.76 18.59
CA GLU A 75 0.25 19.85 17.31
C GLU A 75 0.45 18.60 16.44
N ASP A 76 1.68 18.09 16.35
CA ASP A 76 2.01 16.91 15.55
C ASP A 76 1.40 15.64 16.16
N VAL A 77 1.44 15.53 17.49
CA VAL A 77 0.77 14.44 18.23
C VAL A 77 -0.73 14.48 17.96
N ARG A 78 -1.37 15.65 18.08
CA ARG A 78 -2.80 15.83 17.85
C ARG A 78 -3.21 15.49 16.41
N LEU A 79 -2.39 15.85 15.42
CA LEU A 79 -2.63 15.49 14.01
C LEU A 79 -2.52 13.99 13.76
N ALA A 80 -1.53 13.33 14.37
CA ALA A 80 -1.38 11.88 14.30
C ALA A 80 -2.57 11.15 14.96
N THR A 81 -2.97 11.56 16.17
CA THR A 81 -4.15 11.00 16.84
C THR A 81 -5.40 11.17 15.99
N PHE A 82 -5.61 12.36 15.42
CA PHE A 82 -6.75 12.62 14.56
C PHE A 82 -6.81 11.66 13.36
N ALA A 83 -5.68 11.43 12.69
CA ALA A 83 -5.63 10.52 11.54
C ALA A 83 -6.03 9.08 11.92
N VAL A 84 -5.51 8.58 13.05
CA VAL A 84 -5.80 7.22 13.52
C VAL A 84 -7.25 7.09 13.99
N VAL A 85 -7.79 8.11 14.67
CA VAL A 85 -9.19 8.15 15.11
C VAL A 85 -10.15 8.18 13.92
N ALA A 86 -9.88 9.02 12.91
CA ALA A 86 -10.67 9.06 11.68
C ALA A 86 -10.66 7.69 10.97
N PHE A 87 -9.51 7.03 10.93
CA PHE A 87 -9.38 5.69 10.34
C PHE A 87 -10.16 4.61 11.10
N LEU A 88 -10.10 4.65 12.44
CA LEU A 88 -10.85 3.75 13.31
C LEU A 88 -12.36 3.93 13.10
N ASP A 89 -12.85 5.17 13.18
CA ASP A 89 -14.28 5.44 13.05
C ASP A 89 -14.79 5.01 11.68
N GLU A 90 -14.09 5.36 10.59
CA GLU A 90 -14.46 4.88 9.26
C GLU A 90 -14.48 3.33 9.20
N SER A 91 -13.56 2.66 9.88
CA SER A 91 -13.51 1.20 9.90
C SER A 91 -14.69 0.57 10.64
N ILE A 92 -15.13 1.19 11.74
CA ILE A 92 -16.27 0.72 12.53
C ILE A 92 -17.59 1.04 11.80
N LEU A 93 -17.73 2.26 11.30
CA LEU A 93 -18.94 2.72 10.61
C LEU A 93 -19.20 1.96 9.31
N ASN A 94 -18.15 1.47 8.64
CA ASN A 94 -18.28 0.59 7.47
C ASN A 94 -18.35 -0.91 7.84
N SER A 95 -18.26 -1.26 9.12
CA SER A 95 -18.38 -2.65 9.55
C SER A 95 -19.85 -3.08 9.58
N GLN A 96 -20.11 -4.35 9.23
CA GLN A 96 -21.45 -4.95 9.38
C GLN A 96 -21.66 -5.56 10.78
N ASN A 97 -20.81 -5.24 11.75
CA ASN A 97 -20.86 -5.86 13.07
C ASN A 97 -21.89 -5.14 13.96
N PRO A 98 -22.98 -5.82 14.38
CA PRO A 98 -24.06 -5.20 15.15
C PRO A 98 -23.61 -4.72 16.54
N ILE A 99 -22.48 -5.20 17.05
CA ILE A 99 -21.93 -4.78 18.35
C ILE A 99 -21.64 -3.27 18.37
N PHE A 100 -21.35 -2.68 17.21
CA PHE A 100 -21.10 -1.24 17.07
C PHE A 100 -22.33 -0.42 16.67
N ALA A 101 -23.56 -0.96 16.82
CA ALA A 101 -24.78 -0.26 16.40
C ALA A 101 -24.97 1.14 17.04
N ASP A 102 -24.46 1.34 18.25
CA ASP A 102 -24.52 2.64 18.95
C ASP A 102 -23.34 3.57 18.60
N TRP A 103 -22.29 3.08 17.95
CA TRP A 103 -21.09 3.87 17.61
C TRP A 103 -21.39 5.12 16.77
N PRO A 104 -22.29 5.09 15.75
CA PRO A 104 -22.61 6.27 14.96
C PRO A 104 -23.22 7.43 15.75
N ARG A 105 -23.74 7.20 16.98
CA ARG A 105 -24.33 8.26 17.81
C ARG A 105 -23.29 9.25 18.36
N MET A 106 -22.07 8.78 18.61
CA MET A 106 -20.96 9.58 19.11
C MET A 106 -19.62 8.93 18.73
N PRO A 107 -19.21 9.02 17.45
CA PRO A 107 -17.92 8.53 16.98
C PRO A 107 -16.77 9.22 17.71
N LEU A 108 -15.58 8.60 17.76
CA LEU A 108 -14.45 9.17 18.51
C LEU A 108 -13.91 10.47 17.89
N GLN A 109 -14.04 10.66 16.58
CA GLN A 109 -13.70 11.92 15.89
C GLN A 109 -14.56 13.08 16.39
N GLU A 110 -15.82 12.81 16.72
CA GLU A 110 -16.74 13.81 17.25
C GLU A 110 -16.45 14.04 18.74
N GLU A 111 -16.32 12.97 19.52
CA GLU A 111 -16.04 13.08 20.96
C GLU A 111 -14.72 13.79 21.27
N LEU A 112 -13.64 13.45 20.55
CA LEU A 112 -12.28 13.91 20.86
C LEU A 112 -11.90 15.20 20.13
N PHE A 113 -12.45 15.43 18.93
CA PHE A 113 -12.07 16.56 18.09
C PHE A 113 -13.22 17.51 17.76
N GLY A 114 -14.47 17.17 18.12
CA GLY A 114 -15.65 17.96 17.77
C GLY A 114 -15.90 18.02 16.27
N VAL A 115 -15.49 17.00 15.51
CA VAL A 115 -15.52 17.01 14.05
C VAL A 115 -16.45 15.94 13.51
N HIS A 116 -17.42 16.37 12.70
CA HIS A 116 -18.33 15.46 11.97
C HIS A 116 -17.86 15.16 10.54
N THR A 117 -16.94 15.97 9.98
CA THR A 117 -16.46 15.89 8.59
C THR A 117 -14.99 15.43 8.48
N ALA A 118 -14.59 14.44 9.29
CA ALA A 118 -13.20 13.98 9.30
C ALA A 118 -12.74 13.48 7.92
N GLY A 119 -13.64 12.90 7.13
CA GLY A 119 -13.38 12.45 5.75
C GLY A 119 -12.86 13.55 4.82
N GLU A 120 -13.21 14.82 5.05
CA GLU A 120 -12.68 15.97 4.33
C GLU A 120 -11.48 16.60 5.05
N MET A 121 -11.61 16.79 6.36
CA MET A 121 -10.58 17.43 7.18
C MET A 121 -9.25 16.66 7.15
N TYR A 122 -9.29 15.33 7.03
CA TYR A 122 -8.12 14.48 6.83
C TYR A 122 -7.25 14.93 5.66
N PHE A 123 -7.85 15.20 4.49
CA PHE A 123 -7.10 15.65 3.32
C PHE A 123 -6.69 17.12 3.42
N GLN A 124 -7.43 17.95 4.14
CA GLN A 124 -7.00 19.31 4.47
C GLN A 124 -5.75 19.31 5.35
N CYS A 125 -5.67 18.41 6.34
CA CYS A 125 -4.48 18.18 7.16
C CYS A 125 -3.29 17.73 6.31
N ILE A 126 -3.48 16.78 5.38
CA ILE A 126 -2.43 16.39 4.43
C ILE A 126 -1.96 17.60 3.63
N ASN A 127 -2.87 18.39 3.05
CA ASN A 127 -2.49 19.56 2.25
C ASN A 127 -1.68 20.58 3.07
N LYS A 128 -2.08 20.83 4.33
CA LYS A 128 -1.33 21.70 5.25
C LYS A 128 0.07 21.16 5.54
N LEU A 129 0.21 19.86 5.81
CA LEU A 129 1.50 19.21 6.02
C LEU A 129 2.38 19.21 4.76
N MET A 130 1.78 19.03 3.59
CA MET A 130 2.47 19.09 2.30
C MET A 130 3.03 20.50 2.03
N ALA A 131 2.35 21.55 2.50
CA ALA A 131 2.80 22.94 2.40
C ALA A 131 3.87 23.33 3.45
N LYS A 132 4.00 22.59 4.56
CA LYS A 132 5.07 22.81 5.54
C LYS A 132 6.45 22.48 4.93
N GLY A 133 7.51 23.06 5.48
CA GLY A 133 8.89 22.77 5.09
C GLY A 133 9.31 21.32 5.39
N ASP A 134 10.55 20.98 5.05
CA ASP A 134 11.09 19.61 5.11
C ASP A 134 11.63 19.22 6.49
N ALA A 135 10.87 19.50 7.54
CA ALA A 135 11.24 19.07 8.88
C ALA A 135 11.01 17.54 9.03
N PRO A 136 11.89 16.80 9.74
CA PRO A 136 11.70 15.37 9.98
C PRO A 136 10.34 15.03 10.61
N ALA A 137 9.88 15.83 11.58
CA ALA A 137 8.58 15.62 12.22
C ALA A 137 7.38 15.70 11.25
N VAL A 138 7.48 16.52 10.19
CA VAL A 138 6.44 16.58 9.14
C VAL A 138 6.35 15.25 8.39
N ALA A 139 7.48 14.62 8.08
CA ALA A 139 7.49 13.30 7.45
C ALA A 139 6.91 12.22 8.37
N ASP A 140 7.13 12.34 9.68
CA ASP A 140 6.64 11.39 10.68
C ASP A 140 5.12 11.47 10.86
N VAL A 141 4.55 12.68 10.88
CA VAL A 141 3.09 12.85 10.87
C VAL A 141 2.51 12.38 9.55
N LEU A 142 3.10 12.78 8.41
CA LEU A 142 2.66 12.32 7.08
C LEU A 142 2.69 10.80 6.94
N GLU A 143 3.63 10.11 7.60
CA GLU A 143 3.70 8.65 7.62
C GLU A 143 2.45 8.03 8.25
N ILE A 144 1.93 8.58 9.34
CA ILE A 144 0.67 8.12 9.95
C ILE A 144 -0.48 8.23 8.95
N PHE A 145 -0.58 9.37 8.27
CA PHE A 145 -1.61 9.59 7.26
C PHE A 145 -1.47 8.63 6.08
N ALA A 146 -0.24 8.43 5.59
CA ALA A 146 0.06 7.50 4.50
C ALA A 146 -0.26 6.05 4.87
N LEU A 147 0.07 5.63 6.10
CA LEU A 147 -0.25 4.30 6.60
C LEU A 147 -1.75 4.06 6.64
N CYS A 148 -2.54 4.98 7.19
CA CYS A 148 -4.01 4.81 7.22
C CYS A 148 -4.59 4.72 5.79
N LEU A 149 -4.11 5.52 4.83
CA LEU A 149 -4.51 5.42 3.42
C LEU A 149 -4.14 4.05 2.81
N ALA A 150 -2.92 3.57 3.05
CA ALA A 150 -2.45 2.28 2.57
C ALA A 150 -3.25 1.11 3.18
N LEU A 151 -3.71 1.26 4.43
CA LEU A 151 -4.54 0.30 5.16
C LEU A 151 -6.04 0.40 4.79
N GLY A 152 -6.39 1.29 3.88
CA GLY A 152 -7.71 1.34 3.26
C GLY A 152 -8.65 2.43 3.77
N TYR A 153 -8.14 3.45 4.47
CA TYR A 153 -8.89 4.67 4.72
C TYR A 153 -9.25 5.36 3.40
N ARG A 154 -10.50 5.80 3.25
CA ARG A 154 -11.00 6.44 2.01
C ARG A 154 -11.44 7.88 2.23
N GLY A 155 -12.03 8.20 3.38
CA GLY A 155 -12.64 9.49 3.67
C GLY A 155 -13.59 9.94 2.57
N ARG A 156 -13.47 11.21 2.14
CA ARG A 156 -14.27 11.80 1.05
C ARG A 156 -14.18 11.05 -0.30
N PHE A 157 -13.18 10.18 -0.50
CA PHE A 157 -13.01 9.42 -1.74
C PHE A 157 -13.73 8.06 -1.72
N SER A 158 -14.56 7.77 -0.71
CA SER A 158 -15.31 6.51 -0.63
C SER A 158 -16.17 6.24 -1.87
N LEU A 159 -16.69 7.29 -2.53
CA LEU A 159 -17.52 7.20 -3.74
C LEU A 159 -16.77 7.45 -5.06
N SER A 160 -15.64 8.16 -5.02
CA SER A 160 -14.93 8.66 -6.21
C SER A 160 -13.85 7.73 -6.76
N GLY A 161 -13.66 6.54 -6.17
CA GLY A 161 -12.70 5.54 -6.64
C GLY A 161 -11.27 5.73 -6.12
N GLN A 162 -10.39 4.77 -6.44
CA GLN A 162 -9.05 4.68 -5.82
C GLN A 162 -7.99 5.61 -6.43
N GLU A 163 -8.20 6.13 -7.63
CA GLU A 163 -7.19 6.90 -8.36
C GLU A 163 -6.77 8.18 -7.62
N GLY A 164 -7.74 8.94 -7.08
CA GLY A 164 -7.43 10.14 -6.30
C GLY A 164 -6.60 9.87 -5.04
N ILE A 165 -6.87 8.75 -4.36
CA ILE A 165 -6.09 8.32 -3.18
C ILE A 165 -4.66 7.95 -3.58
N ARG A 166 -4.49 7.23 -4.69
CA ARG A 166 -3.17 6.84 -5.19
C ARG A 166 -2.30 8.06 -5.51
N THR A 167 -2.86 9.05 -6.18
CA THR A 167 -2.14 10.29 -6.49
C THR A 167 -1.68 11.00 -5.21
N ILE A 168 -2.58 11.17 -4.23
CA ILE A 168 -2.25 11.82 -2.96
C ILE A 168 -1.18 11.01 -2.19
N LEU A 169 -1.35 9.69 -2.11
CA LEU A 169 -0.40 8.82 -1.43
C LEU A 169 0.99 8.91 -2.06
N ASN A 170 1.10 8.87 -3.40
CA ASN A 170 2.38 9.00 -4.09
C ASN A 170 3.05 10.34 -3.79
N SER A 171 2.32 11.46 -3.83
CA SER A 171 2.87 12.77 -3.48
C SER A 171 3.35 12.85 -2.03
N VAL A 172 2.61 12.24 -1.09
CA VAL A 172 3.02 12.15 0.32
C VAL A 172 4.31 11.33 0.46
N LEU A 173 4.38 10.16 -0.18
CA LEU A 173 5.55 9.29 -0.16
C LEU A 173 6.78 9.96 -0.77
N GLU A 174 6.63 10.69 -1.88
CA GLU A 174 7.71 11.46 -2.50
C GLU A 174 8.24 12.55 -1.54
N LYS A 175 7.35 13.30 -0.88
CA LYS A 175 7.75 14.28 0.14
C LYS A 175 8.48 13.62 1.30
N MET A 176 7.98 12.49 1.81
CA MET A 176 8.64 11.74 2.89
C MET A 176 10.03 11.24 2.46
N GLN A 177 10.17 10.71 1.25
CA GLN A 177 11.45 10.27 0.71
C GLN A 177 12.44 11.42 0.58
N ARG A 178 11.97 12.58 0.12
CA ARG A 178 12.79 13.80 0.02
C ARG A 178 13.28 14.28 1.39
N ILE A 179 12.42 14.26 2.42
CA ILE A 179 12.80 14.63 3.79
C ILE A 179 13.78 13.62 4.40
N ARG A 180 13.57 12.32 4.14
CA ARG A 180 14.33 11.22 4.76
C ARG A 180 15.60 10.82 4.01
N GLY A 181 15.85 11.36 2.82
CA GLY A 181 17.04 11.07 2.02
C GLY A 181 16.97 9.79 1.19
N GLY A 182 15.77 9.39 0.73
CA GLY A 182 15.56 8.26 -0.17
C GLY A 182 15.23 6.93 0.52
N PRO A 183 14.94 5.86 -0.26
CA PRO A 183 14.62 4.55 0.28
C PRO A 183 15.81 4.02 1.08
N ARG A 184 15.59 3.73 2.36
CA ARG A 184 16.60 3.05 3.17
C ARG A 184 16.83 1.66 2.56
N PRO A 185 18.08 1.26 2.31
CA PRO A 185 18.36 -0.10 1.87
C PRO A 185 17.77 -1.08 2.90
N LEU A 186 16.88 -1.98 2.44
CA LEU A 186 16.19 -2.95 3.31
C LEU A 186 17.17 -3.91 4.01
N ALA A 187 18.35 -4.09 3.42
CA ALA A 187 19.49 -4.79 3.99
C ALA A 187 20.79 -4.09 3.57
N PRO A 188 21.87 -4.18 4.37
CA PRO A 188 23.19 -3.65 4.00
C PRO A 188 23.67 -4.08 2.60
N SER A 189 23.21 -5.25 2.13
CA SER A 189 23.50 -5.84 0.82
C SER A 189 22.25 -5.99 -0.05
N TRP A 190 21.29 -5.06 0.00
CA TRP A 190 20.07 -5.13 -0.81
C TRP A 190 20.35 -5.07 -2.32
N ALA A 191 21.45 -4.43 -2.71
CA ALA A 191 21.86 -4.36 -4.10
C ALA A 191 22.31 -5.75 -4.55
N PRO A 192 21.72 -6.33 -5.61
CA PRO A 192 22.25 -7.55 -6.18
C PRO A 192 23.73 -7.33 -6.55
N PRO A 193 24.61 -8.34 -6.38
CA PRO A 193 26.01 -8.25 -6.81
C PRO A 193 26.07 -7.66 -8.22
N LYS A 194 27.05 -6.80 -8.52
CA LYS A 194 27.15 -6.17 -9.86
C LYS A 194 27.25 -7.21 -10.99
N ASP A 195 27.65 -8.44 -10.65
CA ASP A 195 27.76 -9.59 -11.54
C ASP A 195 26.54 -10.54 -11.47
N ALA A 196 25.54 -10.23 -10.65
CA ALA A 196 24.24 -10.89 -10.71
C ALA A 196 23.53 -10.36 -11.96
N MET A 197 23.93 -10.91 -13.11
CA MET A 197 23.07 -10.96 -14.28
C MET A 197 21.74 -11.51 -13.78
N ILE A 198 20.72 -10.66 -13.75
CA ILE A 198 19.34 -11.12 -13.65
C ILE A 198 19.18 -12.04 -14.85
N ARG A 199 19.38 -13.35 -14.63
CA ARG A 199 19.06 -14.35 -15.62
C ARG A 199 17.56 -14.19 -15.79
N LYS A 200 17.15 -13.48 -16.83
CA LYS A 200 15.80 -13.57 -17.38
C LYS A 200 15.67 -15.07 -17.67
N SER A 201 15.12 -15.81 -16.72
CA SER A 201 14.90 -17.23 -16.87
C SER A 201 13.85 -17.33 -17.95
N TYR A 202 14.31 -17.51 -19.18
CA TYR A 202 13.45 -17.66 -20.33
C TYR A 202 12.80 -19.02 -20.15
N ASP A 203 11.54 -19.03 -19.72
CA ASP A 203 10.80 -20.28 -19.53
C ASP A 203 10.76 -21.02 -20.88
N PRO A 204 11.40 -22.21 -20.99
CA PRO A 204 11.41 -22.97 -22.24
C PRO A 204 10.00 -23.28 -22.75
N TRP A 205 9.03 -23.41 -21.83
CA TRP A 205 7.63 -23.66 -22.17
C TRP A 205 6.97 -22.48 -22.88
N ALA A 206 7.40 -21.23 -22.62
CA ALA A 206 6.84 -20.05 -23.30
C ALA A 206 7.10 -20.06 -24.81
N ARG A 207 8.26 -20.62 -25.25
CA ARG A 207 8.56 -20.77 -26.68
C ARG A 207 7.71 -21.86 -27.32
N ILE A 208 7.55 -22.99 -26.64
CA ILE A 208 6.73 -24.12 -27.10
C ILE A 208 5.27 -23.67 -27.24
N LEU A 209 4.74 -22.95 -26.24
CA LEU A 209 3.41 -22.34 -26.28
C LEU A 209 3.29 -21.31 -27.41
N GLY A 210 4.31 -20.48 -27.64
CA GLY A 210 4.33 -19.50 -28.73
C GLY A 210 4.28 -20.15 -30.12
N PHE A 211 5.10 -21.17 -30.36
CA PHE A 211 5.08 -21.92 -31.63
C PHE A 211 3.76 -22.68 -31.81
N GLY A 212 3.19 -23.24 -30.74
CA GLY A 212 1.87 -23.87 -30.76
C GLY A 212 0.77 -22.88 -31.14
N ALA A 213 0.74 -21.69 -30.54
CA ALA A 213 -0.22 -20.64 -30.84
C ALA A 213 -0.13 -20.16 -32.29
N LEU A 214 1.10 -19.99 -32.81
CA LEU A 214 1.33 -19.62 -34.21
C LEU A 214 0.84 -20.72 -35.16
N GLY A 215 1.15 -21.99 -34.85
CA GLY A 215 0.70 -23.14 -35.63
C GLY A 215 -0.83 -23.25 -35.68
N CYS A 216 -1.51 -23.13 -34.53
CA CYS A 216 -2.97 -23.11 -34.46
C CYS A 216 -3.58 -21.96 -35.28
N THR A 217 -2.97 -20.77 -35.23
CA THR A 217 -3.44 -19.60 -35.99
C THR A 217 -3.33 -19.83 -37.49
N VAL A 218 -2.19 -20.34 -37.96
CA VAL A 218 -1.97 -20.64 -39.39
C VAL A 218 -2.93 -21.74 -39.86
N PHE A 219 -3.11 -22.80 -39.07
CA PHE A 219 -4.03 -23.88 -39.41
C PHE A 219 -5.49 -23.40 -39.50
N ALA A 220 -5.93 -22.57 -38.55
CA ALA A 220 -7.27 -21.98 -38.58
C ALA A 220 -7.48 -21.09 -39.82
N LEU A 221 -6.48 -20.28 -40.20
CA LEU A 221 -6.53 -19.47 -41.41
C LEU A 221 -6.59 -20.31 -42.69
N LEU A 222 -5.81 -21.40 -42.76
CA LEU A 222 -5.86 -22.32 -43.90
C LEU A 222 -7.23 -22.98 -44.04
N LEU A 223 -7.80 -23.48 -42.93
CA LEU A 223 -9.16 -24.03 -42.92
C LEU A 223 -10.20 -23.00 -43.34
N PHE A 224 -10.06 -21.75 -42.89
CA PHE A 224 -10.96 -20.67 -43.27
C PHE A 224 -10.90 -20.36 -44.77
N VAL A 225 -9.70 -20.30 -45.35
CA VAL A 225 -9.52 -20.08 -46.80
C VAL A 225 -10.07 -21.26 -47.59
N LEU A 226 -9.78 -22.50 -47.18
CA LEU A 226 -10.33 -23.70 -47.82
C LEU A 226 -11.87 -23.70 -47.79
N PHE A 227 -12.46 -23.40 -46.62
CA PHE A 227 -13.91 -23.29 -46.47
C PHE A 227 -14.48 -22.22 -47.40
N LYS A 228 -13.83 -21.05 -47.50
CA LYS A 228 -14.24 -19.98 -48.43
C LYS A 228 -14.17 -20.43 -49.89
N LEU A 229 -13.12 -21.14 -50.30
CA LEU A 229 -12.98 -21.65 -51.67
C LEU A 229 -14.07 -22.67 -52.01
N VAL A 230 -14.33 -23.63 -51.11
CA VAL A 230 -15.43 -24.61 -51.28
C VAL A 230 -16.78 -23.91 -51.36
N LEU A 231 -17.01 -22.87 -50.55
CA LEU A 231 -18.26 -22.10 -50.55
C LEU A 231 -18.45 -21.33 -51.87
N ILE A 232 -17.37 -20.77 -52.44
CA ILE A 232 -17.41 -20.06 -53.73
C ILE A 232 -17.61 -21.03 -54.89
N SER A 233 -16.90 -22.16 -54.91
CA SER A 233 -17.08 -23.20 -55.93
C SER A 233 -18.50 -23.80 -55.90
N GLY A 234 -19.08 -23.96 -54.70
CA GLY A 234 -20.47 -24.39 -54.55
C GLY A 234 -21.48 -23.40 -55.15
N VAL A 235 -21.26 -22.10 -55.01
CA VAL A 235 -22.10 -21.06 -55.61
C VAL A 235 -21.94 -21.02 -57.14
N SER A 236 -20.73 -21.19 -57.67
CA SER A 236 -20.50 -21.24 -59.12
C SER A 236 -21.16 -22.46 -59.78
N GLY A 237 -21.24 -23.59 -59.07
CA GLY A 237 -21.98 -24.77 -59.53
C GLY A 237 -23.47 -24.50 -59.74
N LEU A 238 -24.09 -23.71 -58.86
CA LEU A 238 -25.52 -23.35 -58.96
C LEU A 238 -25.82 -22.43 -60.16
N HIS A 239 -24.93 -21.50 -60.49
CA HIS A 239 -25.10 -20.63 -61.67
C HIS A 239 -24.95 -21.38 -63.00
N ALA A 240 -24.10 -22.41 -63.06
CA ALA A 240 -23.92 -23.22 -64.27
C ALA A 240 -25.18 -24.06 -64.60
N PHE A 241 -25.90 -24.55 -63.58
CA PHE A 241 -27.15 -25.27 -63.79
C PHE A 241 -28.32 -24.38 -64.23
N THR A 242 -28.34 -23.09 -63.84
CA THR A 242 -29.40 -22.16 -64.27
C THR A 242 -29.23 -21.66 -65.71
N ILE A 243 -28.00 -21.61 -66.24
CA ILE A 243 -27.73 -21.15 -67.62
C ILE A 243 -27.94 -22.26 -68.66
N SER A 244 -27.84 -23.54 -68.27
CA SER A 244 -28.04 -24.69 -69.18
C SER A 244 -29.51 -25.09 -69.38
N SER A 245 -30.47 -24.46 -68.69
CA SER A 245 -31.90 -24.81 -68.75
C SER A 245 -32.77 -23.78 -69.49
N HIS A 246 -32.17 -22.92 -70.33
CA HIS A 246 -32.88 -22.01 -71.23
C HIS A 246 -32.45 -22.23 -72.68
#